data_AF-A0A417GHW6-F1
#
_entry.id   AF-A0A417GHW6-F1
#
_cell.length_a   1.000
_cell.length_b   1.000
_cell.length_c   1.000
_cell.angle_alpha   90.00
_cell.angle_beta   90.00
_cell.angle_gamma   90.00
#
_symmetry.space_group_name_H-M   'P 1'
#
loop_
_entity.id
_entity.type
_entity.pdbx_description
1 polymer ?
#
loop_
_entity_poly.entity_id
_entity_poly.type
_entity_poly.pdbx_seq_one_letter_code
_entity_poly.pdbx_strand_id
1 'polypeptide(L)'
;MKAIFERKPDFNFKDFTIEKTVAVPAEVFEGMLKHPLEDRPFITENISLMHQDEDGVYHCLLVTGRGRADGILVESEGYGYPRYASYVPEAAALQYPSLSKWNMELASAVDFIITEGTAQTTEGNWIIDFEELEAWTGLCVDGKPFLQEMFGDMLWDRPETADVIIDDGRIDIAYYLDFCPNVSEKLQEEGAGSEMKMQ
;
A
#
# COMPACT_ATOMS: atom_id res chain seq x y z
N MET A 1 -9.95 3.91 -4.42
CA MET A 1 -8.83 4.72 -4.96
C MET A 1 -9.23 5.38 -6.29
N LYS A 2 -8.57 6.48 -6.66
CA LYS A 2 -8.74 7.17 -7.96
C LYS A 2 -7.38 7.38 -8.61
N ALA A 3 -7.34 7.48 -9.93
CA ALA A 3 -6.14 7.75 -10.71
C ALA A 3 -6.46 8.61 -11.95
N ILE A 4 -5.46 9.31 -12.48
CA ILE A 4 -5.53 10.06 -13.74
C ILE A 4 -5.04 9.14 -14.85
N PHE A 5 -5.81 9.03 -15.94
CA PHE A 5 -5.44 8.24 -17.12
C PHE A 5 -5.20 9.17 -18.31
N GLU A 6 -4.01 9.08 -18.88
CA GLU A 6 -3.62 9.81 -20.09
C GLU A 6 -3.37 8.83 -21.23
N ARG A 7 -3.59 9.29 -22.47
CA ARG A 7 -3.34 8.47 -23.65
C ARG A 7 -1.86 8.54 -24.00
N LYS A 8 -1.13 7.43 -23.84
CA LYS A 8 0.32 7.34 -24.11
C LYS A 8 1.11 8.44 -23.38
N PRO A 9 1.03 8.48 -22.04
CA PRO A 9 1.78 9.47 -21.27
C PRO A 9 3.28 9.26 -21.46
N ASP A 10 4.00 10.36 -21.44
CA ASP A 10 5.44 10.35 -21.24
C ASP A 10 5.70 10.45 -19.72
N PHE A 11 6.17 9.37 -19.10
CA PHE A 11 6.40 9.29 -17.66
C PHE A 11 7.70 10.01 -17.27
N ASN A 12 7.74 11.33 -17.47
CA ASN A 12 8.86 12.20 -17.11
C ASN A 12 8.81 12.51 -15.60
N PHE A 13 9.21 11.54 -14.79
CA PHE A 13 9.25 11.68 -13.33
C PHE A 13 10.15 12.84 -12.90
N LYS A 14 9.68 13.59 -11.90
CA LYS A 14 10.39 14.71 -11.29
C LYS A 14 10.59 14.44 -9.81
N ASP A 15 11.78 14.74 -9.33
CA ASP A 15 12.03 14.81 -7.90
C ASP A 15 11.28 16.00 -7.31
N PHE A 16 10.83 15.85 -6.07
CA PHE A 16 10.08 16.89 -5.38
C PHE A 16 10.37 16.88 -3.88
N THR A 17 10.16 18.04 -3.27
CA THR A 17 10.15 18.23 -1.81
C THR A 17 8.84 18.90 -1.41
N ILE A 18 8.27 18.47 -0.27
CA ILE A 18 7.09 19.11 0.30
C ILE A 18 7.56 20.21 1.26
N GLU A 19 7.39 21.47 0.86
CA GLU A 19 7.73 22.62 1.70
C GLU A 19 6.67 22.84 2.79
N LYS A 20 5.41 22.56 2.47
CA LYS A 20 4.30 22.72 3.40
C LYS A 20 3.08 21.90 2.99
N THR A 21 2.41 21.33 3.99
CA THR A 21 1.11 20.70 3.83
C THR A 21 -0.01 21.68 4.22
N VAL A 22 -1.04 21.79 3.37
CA VAL A 22 -2.22 22.61 3.61
C VAL A 22 -3.46 21.72 3.63
N ALA A 23 -4.10 21.60 4.79
CA ALA A 23 -5.34 20.85 4.96
C ALA A 23 -6.57 21.78 4.82
N VAL A 24 -7.31 21.61 3.72
CA VAL A 24 -8.50 22.39 3.39
C VAL A 24 -9.79 21.59 3.62
N PRO A 25 -10.96 22.23 3.75
CA PRO A 25 -12.23 21.51 3.76
C PRO A 25 -12.41 20.64 2.51
N ALA A 26 -13.09 19.50 2.62
CA ALA A 26 -13.22 18.53 1.54
C ALA A 26 -13.86 19.13 0.29
N GLU A 27 -14.85 20.00 0.46
CA GLU A 27 -15.55 20.74 -0.59
C GLU A 27 -14.62 21.72 -1.34
N VAL A 28 -13.66 22.33 -0.64
CA VAL A 28 -12.65 23.20 -1.26
C VAL A 28 -11.68 22.37 -2.09
N PHE A 29 -11.24 21.24 -1.55
CA PHE A 29 -10.37 20.31 -2.29
C PHE A 29 -11.06 19.75 -3.54
N GLU A 30 -12.33 19.35 -3.44
CA GLU A 30 -13.12 18.92 -4.59
C GLU A 30 -13.33 20.04 -5.61
N GLY A 31 -13.50 21.29 -5.14
CA GLY A 31 -13.52 22.47 -5.98
C GLY A 31 -12.23 22.64 -6.79
N MET A 32 -11.07 22.45 -6.16
CA MET A 32 -9.78 22.48 -6.85
C MET A 32 -9.69 21.42 -7.96
N LEU A 33 -10.12 20.19 -7.69
CA LEU A 33 -10.11 19.11 -8.69
C LEU A 33 -11.00 19.42 -9.89
N LYS A 34 -12.13 20.10 -9.69
CA LYS A 34 -13.08 20.46 -10.76
C LYS A 34 -12.66 21.73 -11.51
N HIS A 35 -12.01 22.66 -10.82
CA HIS A 35 -11.65 23.98 -11.32
C HIS A 35 -10.18 24.30 -10.99
N PRO A 36 -9.22 23.65 -11.66
CA PRO A 36 -7.80 23.78 -11.34
C PRO A 36 -7.18 25.13 -11.76
N LEU A 37 -7.87 25.93 -12.57
CA LEU A 37 -7.42 27.28 -12.97
C LEU A 37 -8.00 28.40 -12.10
N GLU A 38 -8.82 28.05 -11.10
CA GLU A 38 -9.39 29.02 -10.17
C GLU A 38 -8.36 29.37 -9.09
N ASP A 39 -8.10 30.67 -8.90
CA ASP A 39 -7.21 31.15 -7.85
C ASP A 39 -7.70 30.72 -6.47
N ARG A 40 -6.75 30.26 -5.64
CA ARG A 40 -6.97 29.82 -4.27
C ARG A 40 -6.12 30.67 -3.32
N PRO A 41 -6.71 31.34 -2.33
CA PRO A 41 -5.96 32.19 -1.39
C PRO A 41 -4.78 31.48 -0.73
N PHE A 42 -4.97 30.22 -0.31
CA PHE A 42 -3.90 29.43 0.31
C PHE A 42 -2.76 29.03 -0.65
N ILE A 43 -2.96 29.12 -1.97
CA ILE A 43 -1.85 28.97 -2.93
C ILE A 43 -1.12 30.31 -3.03
N THR A 44 -1.85 31.41 -3.22
CA THR A 44 -1.30 32.76 -3.30
C THR A 44 -0.43 33.12 -2.09
N GLU A 45 -0.92 32.81 -0.89
CA GLU A 45 -0.21 33.05 0.38
C GLU A 45 1.11 32.26 0.52
N ASN A 46 1.28 31.18 -0.26
CA ASN A 46 2.41 30.28 -0.16
C ASN A 46 3.24 30.21 -1.46
N ILE A 47 3.04 31.14 -2.41
CA ILE A 47 3.80 31.23 -3.67
C ILE A 47 5.30 31.18 -3.43
N SER A 48 5.81 31.89 -2.42
CA SER A 48 7.24 31.97 -2.13
C SER A 48 7.88 30.64 -1.71
N LEU A 49 7.09 29.63 -1.37
CA LEU A 49 7.58 28.29 -1.02
C LEU A 49 7.70 27.41 -2.28
N MET A 50 6.96 27.71 -3.35
CA MET A 50 6.92 26.88 -4.55
C MET A 50 7.88 27.41 -5.61
N HIS A 51 8.74 26.54 -6.11
CA HIS A 51 9.68 26.82 -7.20
C HIS A 51 10.31 25.52 -7.70
N GLN A 52 11.05 25.60 -8.80
CA GLN A 52 12.01 24.57 -9.19
C GLN A 52 13.43 25.06 -8.85
N ASP A 53 14.23 24.22 -8.18
CA ASP A 53 15.61 24.54 -7.86
C ASP A 53 16.58 24.28 -9.03
N GLU A 54 17.87 24.53 -8.81
CA GLU A 54 18.93 24.37 -9.82
C GLU A 54 19.15 22.90 -10.22
N ASP A 55 18.82 21.95 -9.34
CA ASP A 55 18.92 20.50 -9.57
C ASP A 55 17.66 19.95 -10.27
N GLY A 56 16.66 20.80 -10.50
CA GLY A 56 15.40 20.45 -11.15
C GLY A 56 14.36 19.84 -10.22
N VAL A 57 14.58 19.90 -8.90
CA VAL A 57 13.64 19.44 -7.87
C VAL A 57 12.51 20.44 -7.72
N TYR A 58 11.28 19.93 -7.70
CA TYR A 58 10.09 20.74 -7.48
C TYR A 58 9.83 20.93 -5.99
N HIS A 59 9.90 22.16 -5.51
CA HIS A 59 9.44 22.54 -4.18
C HIS A 59 7.93 22.77 -4.24
N CYS A 60 7.18 21.91 -3.56
CA CYS A 60 5.74 21.80 -3.70
C CYS A 60 5.00 22.13 -2.40
N LEU A 61 3.75 22.57 -2.55
CA LEU A 61 2.74 22.43 -1.50
C LEU A 61 2.02 21.10 -1.65
N LEU A 62 1.83 20.39 -0.54
CA LEU A 62 0.90 19.27 -0.50
C LEU A 62 -0.46 19.76 0.00
N VAL A 63 -1.45 19.85 -0.88
CA VAL A 63 -2.81 20.21 -0.50
C VAL A 63 -3.62 18.94 -0.25
N THR A 64 -4.30 18.85 0.90
CA THR A 64 -5.13 17.71 1.29
C THR A 64 -6.52 18.17 1.69
N GLY A 65 -7.55 17.36 1.41
CA GLY A 65 -8.89 17.60 1.90
C GLY A 65 -9.13 16.86 3.23
N ARG A 66 -9.70 17.53 4.23
CA ARG A 66 -10.01 16.92 5.53
C ARG A 66 -10.90 15.69 5.37
N GLY A 67 -10.50 14.59 6.02
CA GLY A 67 -11.23 13.31 5.96
C GLY A 67 -11.03 12.54 4.65
N ARG A 68 -10.10 12.96 3.80
CA ARG A 68 -9.74 12.25 2.57
C ARG A 68 -8.32 11.69 2.66
N ALA A 69 -8.08 10.57 1.99
CA ALA A 69 -6.76 9.96 1.88
C ALA A 69 -5.88 10.63 0.81
N ASP A 70 -6.51 11.25 -0.19
CA ASP A 70 -5.84 11.84 -1.35
C ASP A 70 -5.38 13.28 -1.13
N GLY A 71 -4.47 13.71 -1.99
CA GLY A 71 -3.91 15.05 -2.02
C GLY A 71 -3.44 15.46 -3.41
N ILE A 72 -2.97 16.69 -3.52
CA ILE A 72 -2.38 17.24 -4.74
C ILE A 72 -1.06 17.90 -4.37
N LEU A 73 0.02 17.50 -5.01
CA LEU A 73 1.26 18.27 -5.03
C LEU A 73 1.09 19.45 -5.98
N VAL A 74 1.40 20.65 -5.53
CA VAL A 74 1.22 21.90 -6.28
C VAL A 74 2.55 22.63 -6.39
N GLU A 75 2.91 22.99 -7.62
CA GLU A 75 3.86 24.05 -7.91
C GLU A 75 3.09 25.10 -8.74
N SER A 76 3.22 26.37 -8.37
CA SER A 76 2.34 27.43 -8.88
C SER A 76 2.93 28.26 -10.01
N GLU A 77 4.24 28.21 -10.23
CA GLU A 77 4.99 29.09 -11.13
C GLU A 77 4.70 30.58 -10.88
N GLY A 78 4.39 30.95 -9.63
CA GLY A 78 4.02 32.31 -9.23
C GLY A 78 2.53 32.66 -9.37
N TYR A 79 1.66 31.74 -9.78
CA TYR A 79 0.22 31.96 -9.92
C TYR A 79 -0.57 31.64 -8.64
N GLY A 80 -1.81 32.12 -8.56
CA GLY A 80 -2.73 31.80 -7.46
C GLY A 80 -3.40 30.43 -7.57
N TYR A 81 -3.09 29.62 -8.58
CA TYR A 81 -3.69 28.32 -8.84
C TYR A 81 -2.61 27.23 -9.09
N PRO A 82 -2.96 25.93 -9.05
CA PRO A 82 -2.02 24.85 -9.33
C PRO A 82 -1.58 24.80 -10.80
N ARG A 83 -0.54 25.55 -11.14
CA ARG A 83 -0.01 25.59 -12.52
C ARG A 83 0.57 24.24 -12.94
N TYR A 84 1.33 23.62 -12.05
CA TYR A 84 1.71 22.22 -12.10
C TYR A 84 1.07 21.50 -10.93
N ALA A 85 0.48 20.35 -11.20
CA ALA A 85 -0.22 19.56 -10.20
C ALA A 85 0.02 18.07 -10.43
N SER A 86 0.24 17.32 -9.35
CA SER A 86 0.25 15.86 -9.37
C SER A 86 -0.72 15.33 -8.33
N TYR A 87 -1.66 14.49 -8.77
CA TYR A 87 -2.63 13.85 -7.88
C TYR A 87 -1.96 12.69 -7.12
N VAL A 88 -2.13 12.69 -5.80
CA VAL A 88 -1.56 11.67 -4.91
C VAL A 88 -2.70 10.90 -4.27
N PRO A 89 -2.89 9.61 -4.57
CA PRO A 89 -3.96 8.82 -3.96
C PRO A 89 -3.83 8.66 -2.44
N GLU A 90 -2.61 8.56 -1.93
CA GLU A 90 -2.29 8.32 -0.52
C GLU A 90 -1.33 9.41 0.02
N ALA A 91 -1.89 10.56 0.36
CA ALA A 91 -1.11 11.74 0.75
C ALA A 91 -0.43 11.59 2.12
N ALA A 92 -0.95 10.73 3.01
CA ALA A 92 -0.35 10.47 4.31
C ALA A 92 1.03 9.82 4.18
N ALA A 93 1.22 8.93 3.21
CA ALA A 93 2.51 8.26 2.98
C ALA A 93 3.61 9.25 2.58
N LEU A 94 3.28 10.34 1.90
CA LEU A 94 4.23 11.39 1.56
C LEU A 94 4.62 12.27 2.76
N GLN A 95 3.69 12.45 3.71
CA GLN A 95 3.93 13.28 4.90
C GLN A 95 4.73 12.54 5.97
N TYR A 96 4.60 11.21 6.01
CA TYR A 96 5.22 10.37 7.02
C TYR A 96 6.07 9.29 6.35
N PRO A 97 7.37 9.56 6.09
CA PRO A 97 8.27 8.57 5.48
C PRO A 97 8.33 7.26 6.25
N SER A 98 8.15 7.31 7.57
CA SER A 98 8.01 6.11 8.41
C SER A 98 6.82 5.24 8.00
N LEU A 99 5.67 5.83 7.66
CA LEU A 99 4.50 5.09 7.18
C LEU A 99 4.78 4.42 5.82
N SER A 100 5.46 5.11 4.91
CA SER A 100 5.86 4.51 3.62
C SER A 100 6.81 3.34 3.81
N LYS A 101 7.77 3.46 4.74
CA LYS A 101 8.68 2.37 5.07
C LYS A 101 7.91 1.16 5.63
N TRP A 102 7.03 1.39 6.60
CA TRP A 102 6.18 0.35 7.17
C TRP A 102 5.30 -0.32 6.13
N ASN A 103 4.69 0.44 5.23
CA ASN A 103 3.87 -0.11 4.14
C ASN A 103 4.67 -1.10 3.28
N MET A 104 5.91 -0.77 2.94
CA MET A 104 6.79 -1.66 2.18
C MET A 104 7.19 -2.91 2.97
N GLU A 105 7.59 -2.76 4.24
CA GLU A 105 8.01 -3.88 5.08
C GLU A 105 6.86 -4.86 5.35
N LEU A 106 5.67 -4.35 5.67
CA LEU A 106 4.47 -5.17 5.89
C LEU A 106 4.02 -5.89 4.63
N ALA A 107 3.93 -5.17 3.51
CA ALA A 107 3.53 -5.77 2.24
C ALA A 107 4.50 -6.90 1.84
N SER A 108 5.81 -6.65 1.98
CA SER A 108 6.82 -7.67 1.68
C SER A 108 6.71 -8.89 2.59
N ALA A 109 6.42 -8.69 3.88
CA ALA A 109 6.24 -9.80 4.83
C ALA A 109 4.98 -10.62 4.47
N VAL A 110 3.86 -9.97 4.17
CA VAL A 110 2.63 -10.64 3.73
C VAL A 110 2.87 -11.43 2.45
N ASP A 111 3.45 -10.80 1.42
CA ASP A 111 3.72 -11.46 0.13
C ASP A 111 4.62 -12.69 0.30
N PHE A 112 5.65 -12.58 1.15
CA PHE A 112 6.51 -13.71 1.49
C PHE A 112 5.71 -14.84 2.14
N ILE A 113 4.90 -14.54 3.15
CA ILE A 113 4.13 -15.54 3.89
C ILE A 113 3.11 -16.25 3.00
N ILE A 114 2.44 -15.51 2.12
CA ILE A 114 1.51 -16.11 1.15
C ILE A 114 2.25 -17.02 0.17
N THR A 115 3.35 -16.52 -0.40
CA THR A 115 4.12 -17.25 -1.42
C THR A 115 4.72 -18.54 -0.87
N GLU A 116 5.41 -18.47 0.26
CA GLU A 116 6.03 -19.64 0.87
C GLU A 116 4.98 -20.60 1.45
N GLY A 117 3.94 -20.09 2.10
CA GLY A 117 2.94 -20.94 2.74
C GLY A 117 2.15 -21.77 1.75
N THR A 118 1.66 -21.14 0.68
CA THR A 118 0.96 -21.84 -0.40
C THR A 118 1.86 -22.84 -1.12
N ALA A 119 3.14 -22.49 -1.32
CA ALA A 119 4.10 -23.36 -2.00
C ALA A 119 4.58 -24.53 -1.15
N GLN A 120 4.58 -24.44 0.18
CA GLN A 120 5.12 -25.47 1.07
C GLN A 120 4.03 -26.33 1.74
N THR A 121 2.81 -25.81 1.90
CA THR A 121 1.75 -26.56 2.58
C THR A 121 1.34 -27.83 1.81
N THR A 122 1.05 -28.90 2.55
CA THR A 122 0.50 -30.15 2.00
C THR A 122 -0.92 -30.44 2.49
N GLU A 123 -1.47 -29.58 3.35
CA GLU A 123 -2.80 -29.71 3.94
C GLU A 123 -3.67 -28.46 3.73
N GLY A 124 -3.10 -27.37 3.19
CA GLY A 124 -3.81 -26.14 2.90
C GLY A 124 -3.78 -25.11 4.03
N ASN A 125 -3.04 -25.35 5.10
CA ASN A 125 -2.81 -24.38 6.16
C ASN A 125 -1.31 -24.19 6.44
N TRP A 126 -0.96 -23.07 7.06
CA TRP A 126 0.38 -22.79 7.55
C TRP A 126 0.32 -22.06 8.89
N ILE A 127 1.09 -22.56 9.85
CA ILE A 127 1.22 -22.00 11.19
C ILE A 127 2.64 -21.47 11.34
N ILE A 128 2.77 -20.24 11.83
CA ILE A 128 4.02 -19.57 12.09
C ILE A 128 3.99 -18.93 13.47
N ASP A 129 5.07 -19.10 14.22
CA ASP A 129 5.23 -18.45 15.51
C ASP A 129 5.83 -17.04 15.30
N PHE A 130 5.55 -16.08 16.19
CA PHE A 130 6.01 -14.69 16.02
C PHE A 130 7.53 -14.57 15.92
N GLU A 131 8.28 -15.44 16.61
CA GLU A 131 9.73 -15.50 16.50
C GLU A 131 10.20 -15.94 15.11
N GLU A 132 9.48 -16.85 14.45
CA GLU A 132 9.80 -17.30 13.09
C GLU A 132 9.49 -16.20 12.07
N LEU A 133 8.35 -15.51 12.23
CA LEU A 133 8.01 -14.34 11.42
C LEU A 133 9.10 -13.28 11.51
N GLU A 134 9.53 -12.93 12.72
CA GLU A 134 10.59 -11.93 12.93
C GLU A 134 11.93 -12.40 12.35
N ALA A 135 12.28 -13.69 12.51
CA ALA A 135 13.52 -14.23 11.97
C ALA A 135 13.58 -14.17 10.44
N TRP A 136 12.45 -14.38 9.75
CA TRP A 136 12.40 -14.42 8.29
C TRP A 136 12.20 -13.05 7.65
N THR A 137 11.39 -12.19 8.27
CA THR A 137 10.97 -10.92 7.67
C THR A 137 11.56 -9.69 8.36
N GLY A 138 12.11 -9.86 9.57
CA GLY A 138 12.48 -8.75 10.45
C GLY A 138 11.28 -8.06 11.12
N LEU A 139 10.05 -8.53 10.86
CA LEU A 139 8.82 -7.94 11.39
C LEU A 139 8.50 -8.51 12.78
N CYS A 140 8.84 -7.75 13.81
CA CYS A 140 8.46 -8.06 15.18
C CYS A 140 7.01 -7.63 15.45
N VAL A 141 6.06 -8.57 15.56
CA VAL A 141 4.65 -8.30 15.92
C VAL A 141 4.33 -8.58 17.39
N ASP A 142 5.23 -9.21 18.14
CA ASP A 142 5.01 -9.54 19.54
C ASP A 142 4.79 -8.28 20.41
N GLY A 143 3.81 -8.36 21.31
CA GLY A 143 3.38 -7.26 22.18
C GLY A 143 2.77 -6.04 21.46
N LYS A 144 2.46 -6.15 20.17
CA LYS A 144 1.97 -5.03 19.33
C LYS A 144 0.59 -5.34 18.73
N PRO A 145 -0.50 -5.27 19.52
CA PRO A 145 -1.83 -5.72 19.08
C PRO A 145 -2.34 -4.98 17.84
N PHE A 146 -2.09 -3.67 17.72
CA PHE A 146 -2.46 -2.91 16.51
C PHE A 146 -1.71 -3.39 15.25
N LEU A 147 -0.44 -3.78 15.41
CA LEU A 147 0.36 -4.29 14.29
C LEU A 147 -0.08 -5.70 13.91
N GLN A 148 -0.45 -6.52 14.90
CA GLN A 148 -1.01 -7.85 14.69
C GLN A 148 -2.34 -7.78 13.93
N GLU A 149 -3.27 -6.92 14.37
CA GLU A 149 -4.56 -6.68 13.70
C GLU A 149 -4.35 -6.23 12.25
N MET A 150 -3.53 -5.21 12.03
CA MET A 150 -3.23 -4.71 10.67
C MET A 150 -2.55 -5.78 9.79
N PHE A 151 -1.61 -6.56 10.33
CA PHE A 151 -0.96 -7.62 9.58
C PHE A 151 -1.94 -8.75 9.23
N GLY A 152 -2.83 -9.10 10.17
CA GLY A 152 -3.92 -10.03 9.96
C GLY A 152 -4.89 -9.56 8.87
N ASP A 153 -5.31 -8.30 8.89
CA ASP A 153 -6.15 -7.69 7.86
C ASP A 153 -5.47 -7.77 6.48
N MET A 154 -4.17 -7.48 6.41
CA MET A 154 -3.42 -7.56 5.15
C MET A 154 -3.28 -8.99 4.63
N LEU A 155 -3.13 -9.99 5.51
CA LEU A 155 -3.15 -11.41 5.15
C LEU A 155 -4.54 -11.86 4.68
N TRP A 156 -5.59 -11.35 5.32
CA TRP A 156 -6.98 -11.64 4.98
C TRP A 156 -7.40 -11.06 3.62
N ASP A 157 -6.91 -9.87 3.27
CA ASP A 157 -7.18 -9.21 1.98
C ASP A 157 -6.61 -9.98 0.77
N ARG A 158 -5.77 -10.99 1.02
CA ARG A 158 -5.14 -11.81 -0.02
C ARG A 158 -6.13 -12.81 -0.63
N PRO A 159 -6.23 -12.90 -1.96
CA PRO A 159 -7.13 -13.85 -2.60
C PRO A 159 -6.80 -15.31 -2.30
N GLU A 160 -5.56 -15.61 -1.92
CA GLU A 160 -5.10 -16.94 -1.55
C GLU A 160 -5.61 -17.39 -0.17
N THR A 161 -5.96 -16.45 0.70
CA THR A 161 -6.29 -16.69 2.11
C THR A 161 -7.77 -16.98 2.30
N ALA A 162 -8.08 -18.08 2.99
CA ALA A 162 -9.43 -18.47 3.38
C ALA A 162 -9.75 -18.10 4.83
N ASP A 163 -8.77 -18.16 5.74
CA ASP A 163 -8.92 -17.75 7.13
C ASP A 163 -7.58 -17.31 7.75
N VAL A 164 -7.64 -16.43 8.75
CA VAL A 164 -6.47 -15.98 9.52
C VAL A 164 -6.82 -15.91 10.99
N ILE A 165 -6.07 -16.62 11.83
CA ILE A 165 -6.19 -16.58 13.28
C ILE A 165 -4.86 -16.15 13.88
N ILE A 166 -4.89 -15.11 14.71
CA ILE A 166 -3.73 -14.65 15.46
C ILE A 166 -4.06 -14.80 16.94
N ASP A 167 -3.45 -15.80 17.57
CA ASP A 167 -3.59 -16.07 19.01
C ASP A 167 -2.30 -16.67 19.58
N ASP A 168 -2.13 -16.59 20.90
CA ASP A 168 -1.09 -17.30 21.66
C ASP A 168 0.34 -17.25 21.06
N GLY A 169 0.73 -16.12 20.45
CA GLY A 169 2.06 -15.92 19.89
C GLY A 169 2.24 -16.48 18.47
N ARG A 170 1.15 -16.82 17.78
CA ARG A 170 1.13 -17.54 16.51
C ARG A 170 0.20 -16.90 15.50
N ILE A 171 0.44 -17.23 14.24
CA ILE A 171 -0.40 -16.89 13.10
C ILE A 171 -0.72 -18.21 12.40
N ASP A 172 -2.00 -18.59 12.41
CA ASP A 172 -2.54 -19.71 11.63
C ASP A 172 -3.26 -19.15 10.41
N ILE A 173 -2.83 -19.62 9.23
CA ILE A 173 -3.34 -19.16 7.94
C ILE A 173 -3.89 -20.37 7.21
N ALA A 174 -5.17 -20.34 6.88
CA ALA A 174 -5.78 -21.29 5.97
C ALA A 174 -5.79 -20.70 4.56
N TYR A 175 -5.42 -21.50 3.57
CA TYR A 175 -5.41 -21.12 2.15
C TYR A 175 -6.53 -21.83 1.38
N TYR A 176 -7.00 -21.20 0.31
CA TYR A 176 -7.78 -21.91 -0.69
C TYR A 176 -6.89 -22.89 -1.46
N LEU A 177 -7.30 -24.17 -1.52
CA LEU A 177 -6.49 -25.26 -2.06
C LEU A 177 -6.08 -25.09 -3.53
N ASP A 178 -6.86 -24.34 -4.31
CA ASP A 178 -6.55 -24.02 -5.71
C ASP A 178 -5.23 -23.23 -5.85
N PHE A 179 -4.76 -22.61 -4.78
CA PHE A 179 -3.48 -21.91 -4.71
C PHE A 179 -2.35 -22.78 -4.12
N CYS A 180 -2.62 -24.01 -3.67
CA CYS A 180 -1.66 -24.90 -3.02
C CYS A 180 -1.25 -26.08 -3.94
N PRO A 181 -0.17 -25.96 -4.72
CA PRO A 181 0.21 -26.97 -5.70
C PRO A 181 0.49 -28.35 -5.09
N ASN A 182 1.16 -28.41 -3.94
CA ASN A 182 1.57 -29.69 -3.34
C ASN A 182 0.40 -30.47 -2.71
N VAL A 183 -0.70 -29.80 -2.35
CA VAL A 183 -1.91 -30.47 -1.88
C VAL A 183 -2.57 -31.22 -3.04
N SER A 184 -2.62 -30.57 -4.21
CA SER A 184 -3.19 -31.14 -5.43
C SER A 184 -2.40 -32.36 -5.91
N GLU A 185 -1.07 -32.33 -5.81
CA GLU A 185 -0.20 -33.46 -6.15
C GLU A 185 -0.43 -34.66 -5.21
N LYS A 186 -0.51 -34.44 -3.90
CA LYS A 186 -0.78 -35.49 -2.92
C LYS A 186 -2.13 -36.18 -3.14
N LEU A 187 -3.19 -35.41 -3.44
CA LEU A 187 -4.51 -35.97 -3.75
C LEU A 187 -4.51 -36.81 -5.04
N GLN A 188 -3.69 -36.46 -6.03
CA GLN A 188 -3.54 -37.25 -7.26
C GLN A 188 -2.75 -38.54 -7.03
N GLU A 189 -1.69 -38.52 -6.21
CA GLU A 189 -0.91 -39.71 -5.85
C GLU A 189 -1.72 -40.72 -5.02
N GLU A 190 -2.52 -40.24 -4.06
CA GLU A 190 -3.40 -41.09 -3.24
C GLU A 190 -4.54 -41.70 -4.08
N GLY A 191 -5.08 -40.95 -5.05
CA GLY A 191 -6.06 -41.44 -6.02
C GLY A 191 -5.50 -42.57 -6.90
N ALA A 192 -4.32 -42.39 -7.49
CA ALA A 192 -3.68 -43.40 -8.34
C ALA A 192 -3.24 -44.67 -7.57
N GLY A 193 -2.78 -44.51 -6.32
CA GLY A 193 -2.41 -45.64 -5.46
C GLY A 193 -3.59 -46.51 -5.01
N SER A 194 -4.80 -45.95 -4.99
CA SER A 194 -6.03 -46.68 -4.66
C SER A 194 -6.55 -47.53 -5.83
N GLU A 195 -6.38 -47.08 -7.07
CA GLU A 195 -6.75 -47.84 -8.28
C GLU A 195 -5.81 -49.03 -8.54
N MET A 196 -4.52 -48.91 -8.22
CA MET A 196 -3.54 -50.00 -8.34
C MET A 196 -3.70 -51.14 -7.31
N LYS A 197 -4.49 -50.94 -6.24
CA LYS A 197 -4.76 -51.98 -5.23
C LYS A 197 -6.04 -52.78 -5.48
N MET A 198 -6.79 -52.46 -6.54
CA MET A 198 -8.01 -53.17 -6.94
C MET A 198 -7.82 -54.14 -8.12
N GLN A 199 -6.57 -54.44 -8.51
CA GLN A 199 -6.25 -55.47 -9.52
C GLN A 199 -5.60 -56.71 -8.92
#